data_AF-A0A0D0D7C1-F1
#
_entry.id   AF-A0A0D0D7C1-F1
#
_cell.length_a   1.000
_cell.length_b   1.000
_cell.length_c   1.000
_cell.angle_alpha   90.00
_cell.angle_beta   90.00
_cell.angle_gamma   90.00
#
_symmetry.space_group_name_H-M   'P 1'
#
loop_
_entity.id
_entity.type
_entity.pdbx_description
1 polymer ?
#
loop_
_entity_poly.entity_id
_entity_poly.type
_entity_poly.pdbx_seq_one_letter_code
_entity_poly.pdbx_strand_id
1 'polypeptide(L)'
;KLYPDLTYIDHAPNSGELLLISCALGLVGIMMYLVTGVVFPLAFAVRLATTTLIGNIVHDMYRHLYRNADRTTVINSTITGPRWILAVIESSLIRVASECGRVVGLLERGDISWLGHRFDWFTHRAGEGPMNEERANSAQRMGTITLMLAVTLRMIQ
;
A
#
# COMPACT_ATOMS: atom_id res chain seq x y z
N LYS A 1 -4.45 -22.61 -3.77
CA LYS A 1 -5.86 -22.54 -4.22
C LYS A 1 -6.45 -21.27 -3.60
N LEU A 2 -6.97 -20.33 -4.39
CA LEU A 2 -7.63 -19.12 -3.85
C LEU A 2 -8.96 -19.51 -3.20
N TYR A 3 -9.36 -18.80 -2.14
CA TYR A 3 -10.65 -18.96 -1.46
C TYR A 3 -11.61 -17.87 -1.98
N PRO A 4 -12.34 -18.10 -3.08
CA PRO A 4 -13.16 -17.06 -3.72
C PRO A 4 -14.20 -16.47 -2.75
N ASP A 5 -14.78 -17.30 -1.88
CA ASP A 5 -15.79 -16.89 -0.90
C ASP A 5 -15.22 -16.04 0.25
N LEU A 6 -13.90 -15.98 0.39
CA LEU A 6 -13.17 -15.17 1.38
C LEU A 6 -12.47 -13.99 0.74
N THR A 7 -12.92 -13.58 -0.45
CA THR A 7 -12.36 -12.44 -1.16
C THR A 7 -13.40 -11.41 -1.52
N TYR A 8 -12.99 -10.15 -1.52
CA TYR A 8 -13.80 -9.02 -1.96
C TYR A 8 -12.97 -8.05 -2.78
N ILE A 9 -13.63 -7.29 -3.66
CA ILE A 9 -12.99 -6.21 -4.41
C ILE A 9 -12.88 -4.98 -3.50
N ASP A 10 -11.67 -4.43 -3.42
CA ASP A 10 -11.40 -3.17 -2.71
C ASP A 10 -11.44 -1.99 -3.70
N HIS A 11 -11.80 -0.82 -3.20
CA HIS A 11 -11.94 0.39 -4.01
C HIS A 11 -10.59 1.07 -4.28
N ALA A 12 -9.55 0.69 -3.53
CA ALA A 12 -8.20 1.26 -3.67
C ALA A 12 -7.13 0.16 -3.83
N PRO A 13 -6.13 0.40 -4.69
CA PRO A 13 -5.02 -0.54 -4.87
C PRO A 13 -4.16 -0.65 -3.61
N ASN A 14 -3.52 -1.81 -3.41
CA ASN A 14 -2.50 -1.94 -2.35
C ASN A 14 -1.20 -1.26 -2.70
N SER A 15 -0.32 -1.18 -1.70
CA SER A 15 1.08 -0.83 -1.92
C SER A 15 1.76 -1.73 -2.96
N GLY A 16 1.51 -3.05 -2.94
CA GLY A 16 2.05 -3.98 -3.93
C GLY A 16 1.60 -3.67 -5.36
N GLU A 17 0.31 -3.44 -5.56
CA GLU A 17 -0.28 -3.05 -6.86
C GLU A 17 0.23 -1.67 -7.33
N LEU A 18 0.34 -0.69 -6.43
CA LEU A 18 0.89 0.63 -6.73
C LEU A 18 2.38 0.55 -7.12
N LEU A 19 3.15 -0.31 -6.44
CA LEU A 19 4.55 -0.57 -6.80
C LEU A 19 4.65 -1.28 -8.14
N LEU A 20 3.76 -2.23 -8.45
CA LEU A 20 3.70 -2.85 -9.78
C LEU A 20 3.41 -1.80 -10.87
N ILE A 21 2.45 -0.91 -10.65
CA ILE A 21 2.14 0.21 -11.56
C ILE A 21 3.37 1.10 -11.74
N SER A 22 4.05 1.44 -10.64
CA SER A 22 5.29 2.22 -10.69
C SER A 22 6.39 1.51 -11.49
N CYS A 23 6.60 0.20 -11.30
CA CYS A 23 7.56 -0.58 -12.08
C CYS A 23 7.23 -0.57 -13.57
N ALA A 24 5.96 -0.79 -13.93
CA ALA A 24 5.50 -0.75 -15.32
C ALA A 24 5.74 0.63 -15.95
N LEU A 25 5.38 1.71 -15.25
CA LEU A 25 5.65 3.09 -15.68
C LEU A 25 7.15 3.38 -15.79
N GLY A 26 7.96 2.81 -14.90
CA GLY A 26 9.42 2.93 -14.94
C GLY A 26 10.01 2.30 -16.20
N LEU A 27 9.57 1.09 -16.57
CA LEU A 27 9.99 0.42 -17.80
C LEU A 27 9.61 1.23 -19.04
N VAL A 28 8.37 1.73 -19.09
CA VAL A 28 7.91 2.63 -20.18
C VAL A 28 8.75 3.91 -20.20
N GLY A 29 9.01 4.50 -19.03
CA GLY A 29 9.80 5.73 -18.90
C GLY A 29 11.25 5.57 -19.35
N ILE A 30 11.88 4.43 -19.07
CA ILE A 30 13.23 4.11 -19.58
C ILE A 30 13.19 4.06 -21.12
N MET A 31 12.24 3.33 -21.70
CA MET A 31 12.12 3.23 -23.15
C MET A 31 11.87 4.58 -23.81
N MET A 32 10.97 5.39 -23.24
CA MET A 32 10.70 6.75 -23.73
C MET A 32 11.92 7.65 -23.62
N TYR A 33 12.65 7.60 -22.50
CA TYR A 33 13.87 8.37 -22.36
C TYR A 33 14.91 8.02 -23.42
N LEU A 34 15.10 6.73 -23.71
CA LEU A 34 16.06 6.27 -24.72
C LEU A 34 15.68 6.69 -26.15
N VAL A 35 14.37 6.78 -26.47
CA VAL A 35 13.89 7.10 -27.82
C VAL A 35 13.70 8.60 -28.04
N THR A 36 13.16 9.32 -27.05
CA THR A 36 12.74 10.72 -27.21
C THR A 36 13.45 11.69 -26.26
N GLY A 37 14.24 11.21 -25.29
CA GLY A 37 14.85 12.03 -24.25
C GLY A 37 13.88 12.50 -23.16
N VAL A 38 12.60 12.08 -23.20
CA VAL A 38 11.58 12.53 -22.24
C VAL A 38 11.74 11.81 -20.90
N VAL A 39 12.09 12.56 -19.86
CA VAL A 39 12.35 12.03 -18.49
C VAL A 39 11.08 11.89 -17.65
N PHE A 40 10.00 12.57 -18.01
CA PHE A 40 8.82 12.72 -17.15
C PHE A 40 8.21 11.39 -16.65
N PRO A 41 7.95 10.37 -17.49
CA PRO A 41 7.33 9.13 -17.01
C PRO A 41 8.24 8.36 -16.04
N LEU A 42 9.55 8.37 -16.26
CA LEU A 42 10.53 7.76 -15.36
C LEU A 42 10.57 8.49 -14.01
N ALA A 43 10.60 9.82 -14.02
CA ALA A 43 10.56 10.62 -12.81
C ALA A 43 9.24 10.41 -12.03
N PHE A 44 8.11 10.32 -12.74
CA PHE A 44 6.81 10.02 -12.15
C PHE A 44 6.79 8.63 -11.50
N ALA A 45 7.31 7.61 -12.19
CA ALA A 45 7.40 6.24 -11.66
C ALA A 45 8.18 6.18 -10.35
N VAL A 46 9.38 6.78 -10.31
CA VAL A 46 10.22 6.82 -9.09
C VAL A 46 9.49 7.54 -7.95
N ARG A 47 8.82 8.66 -8.23
CA ARG A 47 8.05 9.37 -7.20
C ARG A 47 6.86 8.56 -6.71
N LEU A 48 6.15 7.88 -7.60
CA LEU A 48 5.04 6.99 -7.22
C LEU A 48 5.53 5.87 -6.30
N ALA A 49 6.68 5.23 -6.60
CA ALA A 49 7.26 4.22 -5.72
C ALA A 49 7.61 4.79 -4.34
N THR A 50 8.35 5.90 -4.31
CA THR A 50 8.80 6.53 -3.06
C THR A 50 7.61 7.00 -2.21
N THR A 51 6.62 7.66 -2.82
CA THR A 51 5.42 8.13 -2.12
C THR A 51 4.52 6.98 -1.69
N THR A 52 4.48 5.87 -2.41
CA THR A 52 3.79 4.65 -1.98
C THR A 52 4.41 4.10 -0.69
N LEU A 53 5.74 3.98 -0.63
CA LEU A 53 6.45 3.50 0.56
C LEU A 53 6.25 4.44 1.75
N ILE A 54 6.58 5.72 1.58
CA ILE A 54 6.52 6.70 2.67
C ILE A 54 5.06 6.94 3.10
N GLY A 55 4.12 7.03 2.16
CA GLY A 55 2.70 7.23 2.45
C GLY A 55 2.10 6.10 3.27
N ASN A 56 2.50 4.85 3.02
CA ASN A 56 2.09 3.71 3.84
C ASN A 56 2.61 3.82 5.29
N ILE A 57 3.89 4.17 5.45
CA ILE A 57 4.52 4.34 6.76
C ILE A 57 3.85 5.49 7.53
N VAL A 58 3.69 6.65 6.89
CA VAL A 58 3.07 7.83 7.49
C VAL A 58 1.62 7.55 7.90
N HIS A 59 0.84 6.88 7.05
CA HIS A 59 -0.53 6.51 7.39
C HIS A 59 -0.60 5.56 8.58
N ASP A 60 0.28 4.56 8.65
CA ASP A 60 0.32 3.63 9.78
C ASP A 60 0.78 4.29 11.07
N MET A 61 1.77 5.18 11.00
CA MET A 61 2.17 5.99 12.15
C MET A 61 0.99 6.81 12.65
N TYR A 62 0.26 7.50 11.76
CA TYR A 62 -0.96 8.21 12.13
C TYR A 62 -2.01 7.28 12.76
N ARG A 63 -2.25 6.11 12.15
CA ARG A 63 -3.25 5.15 12.62
C ARG A 63 -2.91 4.58 13.99
N HIS A 64 -1.67 4.15 14.21
CA HIS A 64 -1.26 3.42 15.41
C HIS A 64 -0.79 4.33 16.55
N LEU A 65 -0.18 5.48 16.24
CA LEU A 65 0.34 6.39 17.27
C LEU A 65 -0.68 7.46 17.69
N TYR A 66 -1.69 7.73 16.85
CA TYR A 66 -2.65 8.79 17.11
C TYR A 66 -4.10 8.30 17.05
N ARG A 67 -4.62 7.91 15.87
CA ARG A 67 -6.05 7.62 15.67
C ARG A 67 -6.58 6.50 16.57
N ASN A 68 -5.83 5.41 16.67
CA ASN A 68 -6.19 4.21 17.42
C ASN A 68 -5.16 3.95 18.54
N ALA A 69 -4.60 5.01 19.13
CA ALA A 69 -3.59 4.87 20.19
C ALA A 69 -4.14 4.11 21.40
N ASP A 70 -5.42 4.27 21.72
CA ASP A 70 -6.16 3.55 22.74
C ASP A 70 -6.11 2.03 22.53
N ARG A 71 -6.30 1.55 21.29
CA ARG A 71 -6.26 0.11 20.97
C ARG A 71 -4.88 -0.50 21.23
N THR A 72 -3.82 0.31 21.20
CA THR A 72 -2.45 -0.17 21.47
C THR A 72 -2.19 -0.39 22.95
N THR A 73 -2.94 0.29 23.85
CA THR A 73 -2.77 0.16 25.30
C THR A 73 -3.23 -1.20 25.85
N VAL A 74 -4.09 -1.90 25.10
CA VAL A 74 -4.60 -3.23 25.46
C VAL A 74 -3.69 -4.36 24.96
N ILE A 75 -2.70 -4.05 24.11
CA ILE A 75 -1.74 -5.02 23.61
C ILE A 75 -0.71 -5.29 24.71
N ASN A 76 -0.65 -6.54 25.19
CA ASN A 76 0.38 -7.00 26.11
C ASN A 76 1.75 -7.05 25.40
N SER A 77 2.41 -5.91 25.29
CA SER A 77 3.73 -5.76 24.68
C SER A 77 4.73 -5.18 25.67
N THR A 78 5.96 -5.70 25.63
CA THR A 78 7.10 -5.13 26.38
C THR A 78 7.73 -3.93 25.66
N ILE A 79 7.31 -3.65 24.42
CA ILE A 79 7.82 -2.56 23.59
C ILE A 79 7.11 -1.27 23.96
N THR A 80 7.87 -0.28 24.45
CA THR A 80 7.33 1.03 24.87
C THR A 80 8.16 2.20 24.31
N GLY A 81 7.57 3.39 24.33
CA GLY A 81 8.26 4.65 23.96
C GLY A 81 8.76 4.66 22.51
N PRO A 82 9.99 5.13 22.23
CA PRO A 82 10.52 5.21 20.86
C PRO A 82 10.60 3.87 20.13
N ARG A 83 10.75 2.76 20.86
CA ARG A 83 10.77 1.41 20.25
C ARG A 83 9.42 1.03 19.64
N TRP A 84 8.33 1.58 20.18
CA TRP A 84 6.99 1.38 19.62
C TRP A 84 6.86 2.03 18.24
N ILE A 85 7.45 3.22 18.06
CA ILE A 85 7.47 3.92 16.77
C ILE A 85 8.21 3.07 15.72
N LEU A 86 9.38 2.51 16.08
CA LEU A 86 10.12 1.62 15.19
C LEU A 86 9.33 0.35 14.85
N ALA A 87 8.63 -0.25 15.82
CA ALA A 87 7.78 -1.40 15.57
C ALA A 87 6.63 -1.09 14.61
N VAL A 88 6.02 0.11 14.68
CA VAL A 88 4.98 0.54 13.73
C VAL A 88 5.56 0.72 12.32
N ILE A 89 6.75 1.33 12.20
CA ILE A 89 7.44 1.49 10.91
C ILE A 89 7.78 0.12 10.32
N GLU A 90 8.36 -0.78 11.10
CA GLU A 90 8.68 -2.14 10.70
C GLU A 90 7.42 -2.90 10.26
N SER A 91 6.34 -2.83 11.04
CA SER A 91 5.05 -3.42 10.67
C SER A 91 4.52 -2.89 9.33
N SER A 92 4.75 -1.61 9.04
CA SER A 92 4.36 -1.00 7.77
C SER A 92 5.15 -1.61 6.61
N LEU A 93 6.47 -1.75 6.77
CA LEU A 93 7.36 -2.36 5.78
C LEU A 93 7.04 -3.83 5.54
N ILE A 94 6.76 -4.60 6.60
CA ILE A 94 6.34 -6.00 6.51
C ILE A 94 5.05 -6.12 5.71
N ARG A 95 4.06 -5.22 5.95
CA ARG A 95 2.82 -5.23 5.17
C ARG A 95 3.10 -4.96 3.69
N VAL A 96 3.90 -3.94 3.36
CA VAL A 96 4.24 -3.64 1.96
C VAL A 96 4.92 -4.85 1.30
N ALA A 97 5.88 -5.46 1.97
CA ALA A 97 6.56 -6.65 1.47
C ALA A 97 5.60 -7.83 1.27
N SER A 98 4.66 -8.05 2.20
CA SER A 98 3.62 -9.08 2.08
C SER A 98 2.68 -8.83 0.89
N GLU A 99 2.24 -7.59 0.69
CA GLU A 99 1.41 -7.20 -0.45
C GLU A 99 2.16 -7.36 -1.78
N CYS A 100 3.45 -7.00 -1.83
CA CYS A 100 4.31 -7.27 -2.99
C CYS A 100 4.44 -8.78 -3.26
N GLY A 101 4.70 -9.60 -2.24
CA GLY A 101 4.80 -11.05 -2.37
C GLY A 101 3.50 -11.67 -2.89
N ARG A 102 2.34 -11.15 -2.47
CA ARG A 102 1.04 -11.54 -3.02
C ARG A 102 0.94 -11.21 -4.50
N VAL A 103 1.32 -9.99 -4.91
CA VAL A 103 1.29 -9.56 -6.32
C VAL A 103 2.22 -10.42 -7.18
N VAL A 104 3.46 -10.66 -6.73
CA VAL A 104 4.40 -11.55 -7.42
C VAL A 104 3.79 -12.95 -7.59
N GLY A 105 3.22 -13.52 -6.52
CA GLY A 105 2.57 -14.82 -6.60
C GLY A 105 1.37 -14.86 -7.57
N LEU A 106 0.61 -13.77 -7.72
CA LEU A 106 -0.45 -13.68 -8.73
C LEU A 106 0.12 -13.65 -10.15
N LEU A 107 1.19 -12.87 -10.38
CA LEU A 107 1.85 -12.78 -11.69
C LEU A 107 2.45 -14.13 -12.12
N GLU A 108 3.15 -14.82 -11.21
CA GLU A 108 3.76 -16.12 -11.49
C GLU A 108 2.73 -17.20 -11.87
N ARG A 109 1.51 -17.12 -11.32
CA ARG A 109 0.41 -18.05 -11.65
C ARG A 109 -0.42 -17.62 -12.85
N GLY A 110 -0.22 -16.40 -13.38
CA GLY A 110 -1.08 -15.83 -14.41
C GLY A 110 -2.48 -15.41 -13.92
N ASP A 111 -2.68 -15.33 -12.60
CA ASP A 111 -3.95 -15.01 -11.94
C ASP A 111 -4.22 -13.48 -11.90
N ILE A 112 -3.93 -12.77 -12.99
CA ILE A 112 -3.96 -11.29 -13.01
C ILE A 112 -5.37 -10.70 -12.80
N SER A 113 -6.42 -11.46 -13.09
CA SER A 113 -7.81 -11.05 -12.84
C SER A 113 -8.12 -10.84 -11.35
N TRP A 114 -7.28 -11.38 -10.46
CA TRP A 114 -7.40 -11.25 -9.01
C TRP A 114 -6.64 -10.05 -8.43
N LEU A 115 -6.02 -9.22 -9.27
CA LEU A 115 -5.57 -7.90 -8.83
C LEU A 115 -6.78 -7.07 -8.35
N GLY A 116 -6.57 -6.23 -7.33
CA GLY A 116 -7.63 -5.48 -6.66
C GLY A 116 -8.50 -6.29 -5.69
N HIS A 117 -8.37 -7.62 -5.67
CA HIS A 117 -9.07 -8.46 -4.70
C HIS A 117 -8.28 -8.56 -3.39
N ARG A 118 -9.01 -8.50 -2.27
CA ARG A 118 -8.51 -8.66 -0.91
C ARG A 118 -9.00 -9.96 -0.33
N PHE A 119 -8.13 -10.62 0.41
CA PHE A 119 -8.48 -11.80 1.18
C PHE A 119 -8.75 -11.38 2.63
N ASP A 120 -9.85 -11.88 3.20
CA ASP A 120 -10.19 -11.67 4.60
C ASP A 120 -10.81 -12.95 5.21
N TRP A 121 -10.22 -13.43 6.29
CA TRP A 121 -10.71 -14.62 7.02
C TRP A 121 -12.09 -14.42 7.63
N PHE A 122 -12.49 -13.17 7.85
CA PHE A 122 -13.74 -12.79 8.49
C PHE A 122 -14.83 -12.40 7.50
N THR A 123 -14.56 -12.48 6.18
CA THR A 123 -15.59 -12.22 5.16
C THR A 123 -16.81 -13.11 5.44
N HIS A 124 -17.98 -12.48 5.54
CA HIS A 124 -19.27 -13.11 5.86
C HIS A 124 -19.39 -13.74 7.26
N ARG A 125 -18.37 -13.65 8.15
CA ARG A 125 -18.40 -14.25 9.50
C ARG A 125 -18.59 -13.24 10.64
N ALA A 126 -18.06 -12.03 10.49
CA ALA A 126 -18.11 -10.98 11.53
C ALA A 126 -18.92 -9.74 11.08
N GLY A 127 -19.88 -9.96 10.17
CA GLY A 127 -20.58 -8.87 9.48
C GLY A 127 -19.66 -8.10 8.52
N GLU A 128 -20.09 -6.91 8.10
CA GLU A 128 -19.33 -6.07 7.16
C GLU A 128 -18.34 -5.13 7.84
N GLY A 129 -18.32 -5.07 9.18
CA GLY A 129 -17.49 -4.14 9.96
C GLY A 129 -16.00 -4.21 9.61
N PRO A 130 -15.35 -5.39 9.70
CA PRO A 130 -13.92 -5.54 9.38
C PRO A 130 -13.59 -5.15 7.94
N MET A 131 -14.42 -5.57 6.98
CA MET A 131 -14.26 -5.23 5.57
C MET A 131 -14.36 -3.72 5.34
N ASN A 132 -15.34 -3.07 5.95
CA ASN A 132 -15.54 -1.62 5.82
C ASN A 132 -14.42 -0.82 6.49
N GLU A 133 -13.91 -1.28 7.65
CA GLU A 133 -12.74 -0.67 8.29
C GLU A 133 -11.50 -0.78 7.40
N GLU A 134 -11.25 -1.95 6.80
CA GLU A 134 -10.09 -2.13 5.91
C GLU A 134 -10.21 -1.30 4.63
N ARG A 135 -11.40 -1.24 4.01
CA ARG A 135 -11.66 -0.36 2.85
C ARG A 135 -11.43 1.12 3.19
N ALA A 136 -11.89 1.56 4.36
CA ALA A 136 -11.65 2.92 4.83
C ALA A 136 -10.15 3.20 5.03
N ASN A 137 -9.41 2.25 5.59
CA ASN A 137 -7.95 2.35 5.74
C ASN A 137 -7.25 2.38 4.37
N SER A 138 -7.65 1.53 3.42
CA SER A 138 -7.14 1.54 2.05
C SER A 138 -7.38 2.88 1.35
N ALA A 139 -8.59 3.44 1.47
CA ALA A 139 -8.92 4.75 0.91
C ALA A 139 -8.08 5.88 1.54
N GLN A 140 -7.90 5.87 2.86
CA GLN A 140 -7.05 6.84 3.55
C GLN A 140 -5.58 6.74 3.13
N ARG A 141 -5.03 5.52 3.03
CA ARG A 141 -3.67 5.30 2.51
C ARG A 141 -3.52 5.86 1.10
N MET A 142 -4.47 5.55 0.22
CA MET A 142 -4.46 6.06 -1.16
C MET A 142 -4.54 7.59 -1.19
N GLY A 143 -5.37 8.20 -0.34
CA GLY A 143 -5.45 9.64 -0.16
C GLY A 143 -4.12 10.26 0.28
N THR A 144 -3.45 9.67 1.28
CA THR A 144 -2.12 10.10 1.74
C THR A 144 -1.09 10.02 0.62
N ILE A 145 -1.02 8.89 -0.10
CA ILE A 145 -0.08 8.69 -1.22
C ILE A 145 -0.35 9.72 -2.33
N THR A 146 -1.61 9.91 -2.70
CA THR A 146 -2.00 10.86 -3.77
C THR A 146 -1.62 12.29 -3.40
N LEU A 147 -1.88 12.72 -2.15
CA LEU A 147 -1.50 14.04 -1.67
C LEU A 147 0.02 14.24 -1.69
N MET A 148 0.78 13.26 -1.19
CA MET A 148 2.25 13.30 -1.20
C MET A 148 2.79 13.34 -2.64
N LEU A 149 2.22 12.55 -3.55
CA LEU A 149 2.59 12.57 -4.96
C LEU A 149 2.32 13.93 -5.59
N ALA A 150 1.15 14.51 -5.38
CA ALA A 150 0.79 15.83 -5.90
C ALA A 150 1.76 16.92 -5.39
N VAL A 151 2.08 16.90 -4.09
CA VAL A 151 3.03 17.84 -3.47
C VAL A 151 4.42 17.67 -4.08
N THR A 152 4.93 16.44 -4.18
CA THR A 152 6.27 16.22 -4.76
C THR A 152 6.33 16.67 -6.22
N LEU A 153 5.31 16.39 -7.03
CA LEU A 153 5.25 16.81 -8.44
C LEU A 153 5.29 18.34 -8.58
N ARG A 154 4.60 19.08 -7.69
CA ARG A 154 4.54 20.54 -7.74
C ARG A 154 5.85 21.23 -7.37
N MET A 155 6.71 20.63 -6.54
CA MET A 155 7.99 21.25 -6.15
C MET A 155 9.01 21.39 -7.29
N ILE A 156 8.76 20.78 -8.46
CA ILE A 156 9.74 20.67 -9.56
C ILE A 156 9.25 21.37 -10.85
N GLN A 157 8.06 22.00 -10.81
CA GLN A 157 7.59 22.95 -11.81
C GLN A 157 7.99 24.37 -11.41
#